data_AF-A0A661HYB6-F1
#
_entry.id   AF-A0A661HYB6-F1
#
_cell.length_a   1.000
_cell.length_b   1.000
_cell.length_c   1.000
_cell.angle_alpha   90.00
_cell.angle_beta   90.00
_cell.angle_gamma   90.00
#
_symmetry.space_group_name_H-M   'P 1'
#
loop_
_entity.id
_entity.type
_entity.pdbx_description
1 polymer ?
#
loop_
_entity_poly.entity_id
_entity_poly.type
_entity_poly.pdbx_seq_one_letter_code
_entity_poly.pdbx_strand_id
1 'polypeptide(L)'
;FTIGGISIPANAFLKANPDYDFFLDVSRRGKAGIRANGKLDVSKVAHNIANGGGHPNASGMAFDDWKDTVLYSDVKEYIEKKLNH
;
A
#
# COMPACT_ATOMS: atom_id res chain seq x y z
N PHE A 1 -8.40 8.74 -7.50
CA PHE A 1 -7.30 9.64 -7.15
C PHE A 1 -6.39 8.88 -6.19
N THR A 2 -5.09 8.96 -6.44
CA THR A 2 -4.02 8.59 -5.49
C THR A 2 -3.32 9.89 -5.11
N ILE A 3 -2.42 9.87 -4.12
CA ILE A 3 -1.62 11.05 -3.77
C ILE A 3 -0.79 11.53 -4.97
N GLY A 4 -0.41 10.62 -5.87
CA GLY A 4 0.42 10.93 -7.05
C GLY A 4 1.87 11.13 -6.64
N GLY A 5 2.81 10.58 -7.42
CA GLY A 5 4.24 10.69 -7.09
C GLY A 5 4.64 10.08 -5.73
N ILE A 6 3.93 9.03 -5.28
CA ILE A 6 4.02 8.39 -3.95
C ILE A 6 5.45 8.22 -3.41
N SER A 7 6.45 8.00 -4.28
CA SER A 7 7.85 7.82 -3.90
C SER A 7 8.38 8.93 -2.99
N ILE A 8 8.11 10.20 -3.32
CA ILE A 8 8.65 11.36 -2.56
C ILE A 8 8.02 11.46 -1.16
N PRO A 9 6.68 11.56 -1.02
CA PRO A 9 6.06 11.68 0.30
C PRO A 9 6.24 10.42 1.14
N ALA A 10 6.19 9.21 0.56
CA ALA A 10 6.38 7.97 1.30
C ALA A 10 7.79 7.85 1.87
N ASN A 11 8.82 8.16 1.08
CA ASN A 11 10.21 8.11 1.57
C ASN A 11 10.46 9.15 2.67
N ALA A 12 9.92 10.36 2.53
CA ALA A 12 10.01 11.39 3.56
C ALA A 12 9.32 10.94 4.86
N PHE A 13 8.11 10.38 4.75
CA PHE A 13 7.35 9.85 5.89
C PHE A 13 8.11 8.74 6.61
N LEU A 14 8.58 7.72 5.88
CA LEU A 14 9.27 6.55 6.46
C LEU A 14 10.64 6.91 7.05
N LYS A 15 11.27 7.97 6.57
CA LYS A 15 12.51 8.49 7.16
C LYS A 15 12.26 9.26 8.46
N ALA A 16 11.17 10.02 8.51
CA ALA A 16 10.79 10.82 9.69
C ALA A 16 10.16 9.97 10.80
N ASN A 17 9.49 8.86 10.44
CA ASN A 17 8.76 8.01 11.38
C ASN A 17 9.29 6.57 11.28
N PRO A 18 10.41 6.27 11.97
CA PRO A 18 11.08 4.98 11.84
C PRO A 18 10.30 3.82 12.47
N ASP A 19 9.24 4.09 13.22
CA ASP A 19 8.31 3.09 13.78
C ASP A 19 7.37 2.49 12.73
N TYR A 20 7.24 3.11 11.55
CA TYR A 20 6.45 2.57 10.45
C TYR A 20 7.31 1.75 9.49
N ASP A 21 6.88 0.52 9.20
CA ASP A 21 7.62 -0.39 8.31
C ASP A 21 7.36 -0.14 6.82
N PHE A 22 6.18 0.38 6.47
CA PHE A 22 5.77 0.66 5.09
C PHE A 22 4.75 1.80 5.00
N PHE A 23 4.55 2.29 3.77
CA PHE A 23 3.54 3.28 3.41
C PHE A 23 2.71 2.74 2.24
N LEU A 24 1.37 2.82 2.35
CA LEU A 24 0.43 2.34 1.33
C LEU A 24 -0.46 3.48 0.83
N ASP A 25 -0.51 3.66 -0.49
CA ASP A 25 -1.43 4.58 -1.18
C ASP A 25 -2.42 3.77 -2.00
N VAL A 26 -3.71 3.95 -1.75
CA VAL A 26 -4.79 3.23 -2.42
C VAL A 26 -5.63 4.21 -3.22
N SER A 27 -5.79 3.92 -4.50
CA SER A 27 -6.65 4.70 -5.40
C SER A 27 -8.12 4.38 -5.17
N ARG A 28 -8.99 5.33 -5.53
CA ARG A 28 -10.46 5.13 -5.59
C ARG A 28 -10.90 3.83 -6.30
N ARG A 29 -10.13 3.35 -7.28
CA ARG A 29 -10.43 2.17 -8.11
C ARG A 29 -9.66 0.91 -7.69
N GLY A 30 -9.16 0.85 -6.45
CA GLY A 30 -8.52 -0.36 -5.93
C GLY A 30 -7.13 -0.68 -6.46
N LYS A 31 -6.52 0.21 -7.27
CA LYS A 31 -5.06 0.15 -7.52
C LYS A 31 -4.32 0.73 -6.34
N ALA A 32 -3.24 0.08 -5.89
CA ALA A 32 -2.44 0.55 -4.77
C ALA A 32 -0.94 0.45 -5.03
N GLY A 33 -0.18 1.31 -4.36
CA GLY A 33 1.27 1.31 -4.34
C GLY A 33 1.78 1.27 -2.91
N ILE A 34 2.76 0.38 -2.65
CA ILE A 34 3.37 0.20 -1.34
C ILE A 34 4.87 0.53 -1.39
N ARG A 35 5.37 1.21 -0.36
CA ARG A 35 6.76 1.62 -0.19
C ARG A 35 7.28 1.19 1.16
N ALA A 36 8.55 0.78 1.22
CA ALA A 36 9.25 0.53 2.47
C ALA A 36 10.65 1.14 2.41
N ASN A 37 11.29 1.22 3.58
CA ASN A 37 12.64 1.74 3.73
C ASN A 37 13.59 0.65 4.28
N GLY A 38 13.63 -0.51 3.62
CA GLY A 38 14.54 -1.62 3.93
C GLY A 38 14.14 -2.52 5.10
N LYS A 39 13.09 -2.19 5.86
CA LYS A 39 12.62 -2.97 7.01
C LYS A 39 11.75 -4.17 6.67
N LEU A 40 10.99 -4.06 5.58
CA LEU A 40 10.00 -5.04 5.15
C LEU A 40 10.09 -5.21 3.63
N ASP A 41 10.05 -6.45 3.17
CA ASP A 41 9.95 -6.77 1.74
C ASP A 41 8.50 -6.60 1.28
N VAL A 42 8.19 -5.43 0.71
CA VAL A 42 6.83 -5.09 0.29
C VAL A 42 6.38 -5.81 -0.99
N SER A 43 7.30 -6.50 -1.68
CA SER A 43 6.92 -7.33 -2.84
C SER A 43 6.13 -8.57 -2.39
N LYS A 44 6.52 -9.17 -1.26
CA LYS A 44 5.81 -10.29 -0.64
C LYS A 44 4.46 -9.87 -0.08
N VAL A 45 4.40 -8.70 0.55
CA VAL A 45 3.13 -8.13 1.04
C VAL A 45 2.15 -7.93 -0.12
N ALA A 46 2.60 -7.30 -1.20
CA ALA A 46 1.78 -7.07 -2.39
C ALA A 46 1.28 -8.39 -3.02
N HIS A 47 2.15 -9.40 -3.08
CA HIS A 47 1.80 -10.73 -3.58
C HIS A 47 0.73 -11.39 -2.72
N ASN A 48 0.91 -11.43 -1.40
CA ASN A 48 0.00 -12.13 -0.50
C ASN A 48 -1.41 -11.52 -0.48
N ILE A 49 -1.52 -10.19 -0.51
CA ILE A 49 -2.82 -9.54 -0.30
C ILE A 49 -3.63 -9.31 -1.58
N ALA A 50 -2.97 -9.33 -2.74
CA ALA A 50 -3.59 -8.93 -4.01
C ALA A 50 -2.89 -9.50 -5.26
N ASN A 51 -2.08 -10.56 -5.13
CA ASN A 51 -1.28 -11.12 -6.23
C ASN A 51 -0.43 -10.08 -6.98
N GLY A 52 -0.03 -9.01 -6.28
CA GLY A 52 0.82 -7.95 -6.80
C GLY A 52 2.30 -8.32 -6.78
N GLY A 53 3.15 -7.30 -6.97
CA GLY A 53 4.60 -7.49 -6.95
C GLY A 53 5.38 -6.23 -7.30
N GLY A 54 6.70 -6.38 -7.41
CA GLY A 54 7.63 -5.30 -7.68
C GLY A 54 8.97 -5.50 -6.96
N HIS A 55 9.60 -4.39 -6.57
CA HIS A 55 10.84 -4.40 -5.81
C HIS A 55 10.58 -4.51 -4.30
N PRO A 56 11.55 -5.03 -3.52
CA PRO A 56 11.41 -5.18 -2.07
C PRO A 56 11.08 -3.89 -1.30
N ASN A 57 11.44 -2.71 -1.84
CA ASN A 57 11.13 -1.40 -1.25
C ASN A 57 10.02 -0.63 -1.99
N ALA A 58 9.53 -1.15 -3.11
CA ALA A 58 8.55 -0.47 -3.94
C ALA A 58 7.77 -1.47 -4.80
N SER A 59 6.51 -1.71 -4.45
CA SER A 59 5.65 -2.66 -5.14
C SER A 59 4.28 -2.10 -5.43
N GLY A 60 3.58 -2.70 -6.39
CA GLY A 60 2.24 -2.31 -6.81
C GLY A 60 1.28 -3.49 -6.77
N MET A 61 0.00 -3.18 -6.65
CA MET A 61 -1.07 -4.19 -6.66
C MET A 61 -2.39 -3.60 -7.14
N ALA A 62 -3.32 -4.48 -7.50
CA ALA A 62 -4.71 -4.15 -7.77
C ALA A 62 -5.61 -5.20 -7.13
N PHE A 63 -6.69 -4.73 -6.54
CA PHE A 63 -7.63 -5.57 -5.80
C PHE A 63 -8.81 -6.00 -6.68
N ASP A 64 -8.92 -7.29 -6.97
CA ASP A 64 -9.98 -7.83 -7.83
C ASP A 64 -11.38 -7.75 -7.19
N ASP A 65 -11.46 -7.83 -5.87
CA ASP A 65 -12.70 -7.75 -5.08
C ASP A 65 -12.98 -6.34 -4.53
N TRP A 66 -12.35 -5.31 -5.09
CA TRP A 66 -12.53 -3.93 -4.67
C TRP A 66 -13.93 -3.38 -4.98
N LYS A 67 -14.47 -2.61 -4.04
CA LYS A 67 -15.67 -1.79 -4.26
C LYS A 67 -15.26 -0.32 -4.28
N ASP A 68 -15.59 0.37 -5.37
CA ASP A 68 -15.35 1.81 -5.50
C ASP A 68 -15.99 2.56 -4.32
N THR A 69 -15.17 3.27 -3.55
CA THR A 69 -15.60 4.08 -2.41
C THR A 69 -14.77 5.35 -2.31
N VAL A 70 -15.33 6.35 -1.65
CA VAL A 70 -14.65 7.61 -1.28
C VAL A 70 -14.49 7.75 0.23
N LEU A 71 -15.06 6.83 1.01
CA LEU A 71 -15.00 6.85 2.47
C LEU A 71 -13.71 6.19 2.92
N TYR A 72 -12.89 6.93 3.68
CA TYR A 72 -11.63 6.42 4.21
C TYR A 72 -11.82 5.21 5.14
N SER A 73 -12.92 5.17 5.90
CA SER A 73 -13.27 4.05 6.79
C SER A 73 -13.35 2.73 6.03
N ASP A 74 -14.01 2.72 4.88
CA ASP A 74 -14.21 1.52 4.06
C ASP A 74 -12.88 1.03 3.49
N VAL A 75 -12.05 1.97 3.01
CA VAL A 75 -10.70 1.67 2.51
C VAL A 75 -9.86 1.06 3.63
N LYS A 76 -9.88 1.66 4.82
CA LYS A 76 -9.11 1.19 5.97
C LYS A 76 -9.53 -0.22 6.39
N GLU A 77 -10.83 -0.44 6.59
CA GLU A 77 -11.35 -1.75 6.99
C GLU A 77 -11.02 -2.84 5.96
N TYR A 78 -11.14 -2.53 4.67
CA TYR A 78 -10.80 -3.46 3.60
C TYR A 78 -9.31 -3.86 3.64
N ILE A 79 -8.40 -2.88 3.77
CA ILE A 79 -6.96 -3.16 3.82
C ILE A 79 -6.58 -3.93 5.08
N GLU A 80 -7.13 -3.59 6.25
CA GLU A 80 -6.89 -4.32 7.50
C GLU A 80 -7.32 -5.79 7.38
N LYS A 81 -8.49 -6.05 6.76
CA LYS A 81 -8.94 -7.42 6.47
C LYS A 81 -7.95 -8.17 5.56
N LYS A 82 -7.43 -7.52 4.53
CA LYS A 82 -6.46 -8.12 3.62
C LYS A 82 -5.11 -8.44 4.28
N LEU A 83 -4.70 -7.68 5.30
CA LEU A 83 -3.43 -7.89 6.02
C LEU A 83 -3.52 -8.97 7.12
N ASN A 84 -4.71 -9.22 7.66
CA ASN A 84 -4.93 -10.18 8.74
C ASN A 84 -5.15 -11.63 8.25
N HIS A 85 -5.12 -11.86 6.94
CA HIS A 85 -5.32 -13.15 6.28
C HIS A 85 -4.10 -13.51 5.42
#